data_AF-A0A7G8VLM1-F1
#
_entry.id   AF-A0A7G8VLM1-F1
#
_cell.length_a   1.000
_cell.length_b   1.000
_cell.length_c   1.000
_cell.angle_alpha   90.00
_cell.angle_beta   90.00
_cell.angle_gamma   90.00
#
_symmetry.space_group_name_H-M   'P 1'
#
loop_
_entity.id
_entity.type
_entity.pdbx_description
1 polymer ?
#
loop_
_entity_poly.entity_id
_entity_poly.type
_entity_poly.pdbx_seq_one_letter_code
_entity_poly.pdbx_strand_id
1 'polypeptide(L)'
;MHPKNRLDALTDGIFAVGMTILVLDLRIPDDTAVGPDEMSLLRALWALSPKFLPYLLSFYVLGASWLSLIKARSRGEMVGEGYAKWSLVYLLFVTLIPFSTVLMGRFTSHIAATVIYAANIGVVALTAFLLMSLLPDPVRDAHWLDRRVSLLVLLASCLLTMALSFVIPGQALWALALNLGAGLVVRVYRRFAPAG
;
A
#
# COMPACT_ATOMS: atom_id res chain seq x y z
N MET A 1 -13.50 15.95 20.91
CA MET A 1 -13.65 15.99 19.44
C MET A 1 -12.53 16.83 18.86
N HIS A 2 -11.99 16.47 17.70
CA HIS A 2 -10.87 17.19 17.07
C HIS A 2 -11.27 17.73 15.69
N PRO A 3 -10.68 18.86 15.23
CA PRO A 3 -10.90 19.38 13.88
C PRO A 3 -10.42 18.38 12.83
N LYS A 4 -11.32 17.96 11.94
CA LYS A 4 -11.03 16.93 10.94
C LYS A 4 -9.97 17.39 9.93
N ASN A 5 -10.02 18.67 9.53
CA ASN A 5 -9.09 19.28 8.58
C ASN A 5 -7.61 19.12 8.98
N ARG A 6 -7.29 19.18 10.29
CA ARG A 6 -5.94 18.99 10.81
C ARG A 6 -5.45 17.55 10.61
N LEU A 7 -6.34 16.58 10.84
CA LEU A 7 -6.04 15.16 10.65
C LEU A 7 -5.93 14.81 9.16
N ASP A 8 -6.80 15.37 8.32
CA ASP A 8 -6.73 15.23 6.87
C ASP A 8 -5.43 15.82 6.32
N ALA A 9 -5.01 17.00 6.78
CA ALA A 9 -3.75 17.62 6.38
C ALA A 9 -2.51 16.81 6.83
N LEU A 10 -2.52 16.27 8.06
CA LEU A 10 -1.47 15.38 8.52
C LEU A 10 -1.39 14.10 7.67
N THR A 11 -2.55 13.54 7.35
CA THR A 11 -2.69 12.36 6.48
C THR A 11 -2.09 12.65 5.11
N ASP A 12 -2.50 13.73 4.45
CA ASP A 12 -2.00 14.13 3.14
C ASP A 12 -0.47 14.32 3.16
N GLY A 13 0.06 14.98 4.19
CA GLY A 13 1.50 15.15 4.37
C GLY A 13 2.28 13.84 4.52
N ILE A 14 1.77 12.91 5.35
CA ILE A 14 2.40 11.61 5.57
C ILE A 14 2.39 10.76 4.29
N PHE A 15 1.28 10.74 3.55
CA PHE A 15 1.21 10.03 2.27
C PHE A 15 2.16 10.63 1.23
N ALA A 16 2.23 11.96 1.11
CA ALA A 16 3.13 12.63 0.19
C ALA A 16 4.61 12.30 0.48
N VAL A 17 5.00 12.36 1.76
CA VAL A 17 6.37 12.01 2.18
C VAL A 17 6.64 10.52 1.97
N GLY A 18 5.71 9.64 2.38
CA GLY A 18 5.86 8.20 2.21
C GLY A 18 6.06 7.79 0.75
N MET A 19 5.25 8.34 -0.17
CA MET A 19 5.34 8.06 -1.60
C MET A 19 6.66 8.56 -2.21
N THR A 20 7.18 9.70 -1.77
CA THR A 20 8.45 10.25 -2.29
C THR A 20 9.68 9.56 -1.72
N ILE A 21 9.64 9.05 -0.49
CA ILE A 21 10.75 8.25 0.06
C ILE A 21 10.96 6.95 -0.73
N LEU A 22 9.89 6.35 -1.25
CA LEU A 22 9.97 5.08 -1.98
C LEU A 22 10.96 5.11 -3.16
N VAL A 23 11.03 6.22 -3.91
CA VAL A 23 11.90 6.30 -5.08
C VAL A 23 13.37 6.45 -4.70
N LEU A 24 13.67 6.91 -3.48
CA LEU A 24 15.04 7.20 -3.05
C LEU A 24 15.94 5.95 -2.96
N ASP A 25 15.36 4.75 -2.77
CA ASP A 25 16.12 3.49 -2.79
C ASP A 25 16.28 2.89 -4.20
N LEU A 26 15.51 3.39 -5.18
CA LEU A 26 15.62 3.02 -6.58
C LEU A 26 16.76 3.79 -7.25
N ARG A 27 17.97 3.58 -6.76
CA ARG A 27 19.21 4.18 -7.24
C ARG A 27 20.28 3.13 -7.49
N ILE A 28 21.13 3.38 -8.47
CA ILE A 28 22.33 2.56 -8.72
C ILE A 28 23.29 2.79 -7.52
N PRO A 29 23.78 1.73 -6.86
CA PRO A 29 24.76 1.86 -5.78
C PRO A 29 26.03 2.58 -6.24
N ASP A 30 26.59 3.46 -5.40
CA ASP A 30 27.75 4.30 -5.73
C ASP A 30 29.03 3.48 -6.00
N ASP A 31 29.09 2.25 -5.49
CA ASP A 31 30.15 1.27 -5.70
C ASP A 31 29.97 0.43 -6.97
N THR A 32 28.89 0.63 -7.74
CA THR A 32 28.66 -0.06 -9.00
C THR A 32 29.64 0.46 -10.05
N ALA A 33 30.57 -0.40 -10.49
CA ALA A 33 31.48 -0.08 -11.58
C ALA A 33 30.71 0.01 -12.92
N VAL A 34 30.34 1.23 -13.31
CA VAL A 34 29.78 1.52 -14.65
C VAL A 34 30.95 1.84 -15.57
N GLY A 35 31.16 0.99 -16.58
CA GLY A 35 32.19 1.16 -17.60
C GLY A 35 31.84 2.28 -18.59
N PRO A 36 32.74 2.59 -19.55
CA PRO A 36 32.49 3.61 -20.56
C PRO A 36 31.45 3.19 -21.62
N ASP A 37 31.09 1.91 -21.67
CA ASP A 37 30.12 1.36 -22.62
C ASP A 37 28.67 1.44 -22.12
N GLU A 38 27.74 1.66 -23.04
CA GLU A 38 26.29 1.73 -22.78
C GLU A 38 25.72 0.43 -22.16
N MET A 39 26.32 -0.72 -22.49
CA MET A 39 25.90 -2.02 -21.97
C MET A 39 26.17 -2.17 -20.46
N SER A 40 27.18 -1.47 -19.92
CA SER A 40 27.46 -1.45 -18.49
C SER A 40 26.36 -0.72 -17.70
N LEU A 41 25.86 0.41 -18.23
CA LEU A 41 24.74 1.15 -17.65
C LEU A 41 23.44 0.34 -17.68
N LEU A 42 23.14 -0.31 -18.82
CA LEU A 42 21.95 -1.16 -18.94
C LEU A 42 21.97 -2.32 -17.94
N ARG A 43 23.13 -2.95 -17.71
CA ARG A 43 23.30 -3.99 -16.68
C ARG A 43 23.08 -3.46 -15.27
N ALA A 44 23.60 -2.27 -14.96
CA ALA A 44 23.39 -1.63 -13.67
C ALA A 44 21.90 -1.30 -13.42
N LEU A 45 21.18 -0.84 -14.45
CA LEU A 45 19.73 -0.61 -14.38
C LEU A 45 18.96 -1.94 -14.21
N TRP A 46 19.34 -2.99 -14.92
CA TRP A 46 18.70 -4.30 -14.81
C TRP A 46 18.87 -4.91 -13.41
N ALA A 47 20.00 -4.64 -12.74
CA ALA A 47 20.24 -5.07 -11.37
C ALA A 47 19.26 -4.45 -10.35
N LEU A 48 18.56 -3.35 -10.70
CA LEU A 48 17.50 -2.76 -9.87
C LEU A 48 16.15 -3.48 -9.99
N SER A 49 16.01 -4.44 -10.91
CA SER A 49 14.75 -5.17 -11.14
C SER A 49 14.11 -5.77 -9.87
N PRO A 50 14.86 -6.30 -8.86
CA PRO A 50 14.24 -6.85 -7.65
C PRO A 50 13.60 -5.78 -6.76
N LYS A 51 14.07 -4.53 -6.85
CA LYS A 51 13.54 -3.38 -6.10
C LYS A 51 12.30 -2.77 -6.75
N PHE A 52 12.17 -2.92 -8.07
CA PHE A 52 11.13 -2.26 -8.85
C PHE A 52 9.72 -2.77 -8.53
N LEU A 53 9.55 -4.09 -8.35
CA LEU A 53 8.24 -4.68 -8.05
C LEU A 53 7.72 -4.27 -6.66
N PRO A 54 8.48 -4.41 -5.54
CA PRO A 54 8.09 -3.89 -4.24
C PRO A 54 7.80 -2.38 -4.27
N TYR A 55 8.61 -1.60 -4.98
CA TYR A 55 8.41 -0.16 -5.16
C TYR A 55 7.04 0.15 -5.78
N LEU A 56 6.72 -0.45 -6.95
CA LEU A 56 5.46 -0.21 -7.64
C LEU A 56 4.25 -0.63 -6.80
N LEU A 57 4.33 -1.82 -6.16
CA LEU A 57 3.26 -2.31 -5.30
C LEU A 57 3.03 -1.39 -4.10
N SER A 58 4.11 -0.90 -3.48
CA SER A 58 4.03 -0.01 -2.32
C SER A 58 3.45 1.35 -2.70
N PHE A 59 3.90 1.92 -3.83
CA PHE A 59 3.37 3.17 -4.35
C PHE A 59 1.87 3.03 -4.68
N TYR A 60 1.49 1.91 -5.32
CA TYR A 60 0.09 1.61 -5.60
C TYR A 60 -0.75 1.48 -4.32
N VAL A 61 -0.29 0.73 -3.32
CA VAL A 61 -1.01 0.55 -2.05
C VAL A 61 -1.18 1.87 -1.32
N LEU A 62 -0.13 2.70 -1.26
CA LEU A 62 -0.20 4.05 -0.69
C LEU A 62 -1.20 4.92 -1.47
N GLY A 63 -1.11 4.94 -2.81
CA GLY A 63 -1.98 5.75 -3.67
C GLY A 63 -3.45 5.33 -3.58
N ALA A 64 -3.73 4.04 -3.60
CA ALA A 64 -5.08 3.48 -3.46
C ALA A 64 -5.67 3.79 -2.08
N SER A 65 -4.84 3.69 -1.03
CA SER A 65 -5.24 4.02 0.34
C SER A 65 -5.55 5.50 0.51
N TRP A 66 -4.68 6.38 0.00
CA TRP A 66 -4.88 7.82 -0.01
C TRP A 66 -6.15 8.22 -0.78
N LEU A 67 -6.36 7.63 -1.97
CA LEU A 67 -7.58 7.86 -2.76
C LEU A 67 -8.84 7.39 -2.03
N SER A 68 -8.76 6.27 -1.30
CA SER A 68 -9.86 5.77 -0.47
C SER A 68 -10.21 6.75 0.65
N LEU A 69 -9.19 7.35 1.28
CA LEU A 69 -9.36 8.37 2.34
C LEU A 69 -9.98 9.66 1.81
N ILE A 70 -9.55 10.15 0.64
CA ILE A 70 -10.18 11.31 -0.02
C ILE A 70 -11.65 11.05 -0.27
N LYS A 71 -11.99 9.87 -0.83
CA LYS A 71 -13.38 9.49 -1.07
C LYS A 71 -14.18 9.29 0.21
N ALA A 72 -13.52 8.94 1.32
CA ALA A 72 -14.13 8.77 2.63
C ALA A 72 -14.28 10.08 3.41
N ARG A 73 -13.79 11.21 2.86
CA ARG A 73 -13.82 12.52 3.52
C ARG A 73 -15.28 13.01 3.61
N SER A 74 -15.99 12.58 4.66
CA SER A 74 -17.34 13.05 5.01
C SER A 74 -17.40 14.56 5.25
N ARG A 75 -18.60 15.15 5.11
CA ARG A 75 -18.87 16.59 5.31
C ARG A 75 -18.73 17.08 6.76
N GLY A 76 -18.52 16.19 7.73
CA GLY A 76 -18.41 16.58 9.15
C GLY A 76 -17.08 17.29 9.44
N GLU A 77 -17.14 18.42 10.15
CA GLU A 77 -15.95 19.21 10.51
C GLU A 77 -15.17 18.64 11.72
N MET A 78 -15.78 17.72 12.46
CA MET A 78 -15.27 17.16 13.71
C MET A 78 -15.15 15.64 13.64
N VAL A 79 -14.10 15.09 14.26
CA VAL A 79 -13.94 13.63 14.46
C VAL A 79 -13.90 13.29 15.95
N GLY A 80 -14.40 12.09 16.28
CA GLY A 80 -14.31 11.52 17.62
C GLY A 80 -12.87 11.22 18.03
N GLU A 81 -12.60 11.19 19.33
CA GLU A 81 -11.25 10.93 19.87
C GLU A 81 -10.73 9.53 19.49
N GLY A 82 -11.60 8.52 19.53
CA GLY A 82 -11.25 7.15 19.12
C GLY A 82 -10.81 7.06 17.65
N TYR A 83 -11.52 7.75 16.75
CA TYR A 83 -11.14 7.82 15.34
C TYR A 83 -9.78 8.49 15.15
N ALA A 84 -9.51 9.59 15.86
CA ALA A 84 -8.23 10.28 15.78
C ALA A 84 -7.06 9.39 16.25
N LYS A 85 -7.22 8.68 17.38
CA LYS A 85 -6.20 7.75 17.88
C LYS A 85 -5.91 6.60 16.90
N TRP A 86 -6.95 5.95 16.39
CA TRP A 86 -6.78 4.89 15.38
C TRP A 86 -6.20 5.41 14.07
N SER A 87 -6.50 6.66 13.71
CA SER A 87 -5.90 7.30 12.52
C SER A 87 -4.40 7.48 12.69
N LEU A 88 -3.92 7.84 13.89
CA LEU A 88 -2.48 7.90 14.18
C LEU A 88 -1.81 6.52 14.11
N VAL A 89 -2.47 5.46 14.61
CA VAL A 89 -1.97 4.08 14.49
C VAL A 89 -1.88 3.67 13.02
N TYR A 90 -2.92 3.94 12.23
CA TYR A 90 -2.91 3.72 10.78
C TYR A 90 -1.74 4.46 10.11
N LEU A 91 -1.58 5.75 10.40
CA LEU A 91 -0.52 6.59 9.83
C LEU A 91 0.87 6.13 10.23
N LEU A 92 1.05 5.62 11.46
CA LEU A 92 2.31 5.01 11.89
C LEU A 92 2.73 3.87 10.96
N PHE A 93 1.84 2.92 10.68
CA PHE A 93 2.15 1.81 9.77
C PHE A 93 2.32 2.27 8.31
N VAL A 94 1.61 3.31 7.89
CA VAL A 94 1.85 3.98 6.59
C VAL A 94 3.29 4.51 6.51
N THR A 95 3.81 5.14 7.57
CA THR A 95 5.21 5.61 7.59
C THR A 95 6.25 4.48 7.53
N LEU A 96 5.86 3.25 7.92
CA LEU A 96 6.73 2.07 7.86
C LEU A 96 6.74 1.40 6.48
N ILE A 97 5.81 1.76 5.58
CA ILE A 97 5.76 1.18 4.23
C ILE A 97 7.11 1.33 3.52
N PRO A 98 7.71 2.52 3.38
CA PRO A 98 8.97 2.68 2.67
C PRO A 98 10.10 1.82 3.23
N PHE A 99 10.22 1.73 4.56
CA PHE A 99 11.18 0.84 5.20
C PHE A 99 10.97 -0.62 4.79
N SER A 100 9.74 -1.12 4.91
CA SER A 100 9.42 -2.51 4.58
C SER A 100 9.61 -2.82 3.08
N THR A 101 9.37 -1.85 2.20
CA THR A 101 9.61 -1.94 0.76
C THR A 101 11.08 -2.11 0.44
N VAL A 102 11.93 -1.28 1.06
CA VAL A 102 13.39 -1.33 0.88
C VAL A 102 13.94 -2.66 1.41
N LEU A 103 13.48 -3.09 2.59
CA LEU A 103 13.85 -4.38 3.16
C LEU A 103 13.54 -5.52 2.19
N MET A 104 12.33 -5.53 1.61
CA MET A 104 11.94 -6.54 0.63
C MET A 104 12.77 -6.48 -0.65
N GLY A 105 13.03 -5.29 -1.19
CA GLY A 105 13.82 -5.12 -2.42
C GLY A 105 15.28 -5.52 -2.28
N ARG A 106 15.87 -5.42 -1.07
CA ARG A 106 17.25 -5.81 -0.79
C ARG A 106 17.40 -7.29 -0.43
N PHE A 107 16.41 -7.86 0.23
CA PHE A 107 16.47 -9.21 0.81
C PHE A 107 15.39 -10.13 0.23
N THR A 108 15.22 -10.13 -1.10
CA THR A 108 14.14 -10.87 -1.80
C THR A 108 14.13 -12.37 -1.55
N SER A 109 15.29 -12.97 -1.24
CA SER A 109 15.42 -14.39 -0.93
C SER A 109 15.10 -14.74 0.53
N HIS A 110 14.92 -13.75 1.41
CA HIS A 110 14.71 -13.98 2.83
C HIS A 110 13.23 -13.95 3.19
N ILE A 111 12.74 -15.06 3.77
CA ILE A 111 11.35 -15.21 4.25
C ILE A 111 10.96 -14.05 5.18
N ALA A 112 11.87 -13.66 6.08
CA ALA A 112 11.63 -12.58 7.02
C ALA A 112 11.31 -11.24 6.31
N ALA A 113 11.98 -10.92 5.21
CA ALA A 113 11.73 -9.68 4.47
C ALA A 113 10.33 -9.69 3.83
N THR A 114 9.94 -10.82 3.22
CA THR A 114 8.61 -11.01 2.64
C THR A 114 7.51 -10.94 3.71
N VAL A 115 7.72 -11.60 4.85
CA VAL A 115 6.76 -11.61 5.97
C VAL A 115 6.61 -10.22 6.57
N ILE A 116 7.70 -9.49 6.83
CA ILE A 116 7.65 -8.13 7.39
C ILE A 116 6.92 -7.19 6.43
N TYR A 117 7.22 -7.28 5.13
CA TYR A 117 6.55 -6.47 4.10
C TYR A 117 5.04 -6.76 4.03
N ALA A 118 4.67 -8.03 3.90
CA ALA A 118 3.26 -8.43 3.85
C ALA A 118 2.51 -8.14 5.16
N ALA A 119 3.17 -8.29 6.32
CA ALA A 119 2.60 -7.94 7.62
C ALA A 119 2.28 -6.46 7.71
N ASN A 120 3.22 -5.60 7.30
CA ASN A 120 3.03 -4.16 7.38
C ASN A 120 1.85 -3.71 6.50
N ILE A 121 1.79 -4.16 5.24
CA ILE A 121 0.65 -3.89 4.34
C ILE A 121 -0.65 -4.46 4.92
N GLY A 122 -0.61 -5.67 5.48
CA GLY A 122 -1.76 -6.29 6.13
C GLY A 122 -2.28 -5.48 7.32
N VAL A 123 -1.40 -4.96 8.17
CA VAL A 123 -1.78 -4.09 9.30
C VAL A 123 -2.36 -2.77 8.81
N VAL A 124 -1.78 -2.17 7.76
CA VAL A 124 -2.35 -0.97 7.11
C VAL A 124 -3.77 -1.25 6.59
N ALA A 125 -3.99 -2.38 5.93
CA ALA A 125 -5.30 -2.78 5.43
C ALA A 125 -6.31 -3.04 6.57
N LEU A 126 -5.87 -3.70 7.65
CA LEU A 126 -6.69 -3.98 8.83
C LEU A 126 -7.09 -2.68 9.54
N THR A 127 -6.14 -1.79 9.78
CA THR A 127 -6.41 -0.51 10.45
C THR A 127 -7.27 0.42 9.59
N ALA A 128 -7.11 0.41 8.25
CA ALA A 128 -8.03 1.09 7.34
C ALA A 128 -9.46 0.53 7.41
N PHE A 129 -9.60 -0.80 7.50
CA PHE A 129 -10.89 -1.46 7.66
C PHE A 129 -11.58 -1.06 8.99
N LEU A 130 -10.82 -0.99 10.08
CA LEU A 130 -11.31 -0.53 11.38
C LEU A 130 -11.72 0.94 11.36
N LEU A 131 -10.92 1.82 10.73
CA LEU A 131 -11.29 3.24 10.59
C LEU A 131 -12.59 3.41 9.81
N MET A 132 -12.82 2.59 8.80
CA MET A 132 -14.04 2.59 8.01
C MET A 132 -15.28 2.17 8.82
N SER A 133 -15.14 1.28 9.80
CA SER A 133 -16.25 0.88 10.69
C SER A 133 -16.52 1.88 11.81
N LEU A 134 -15.54 2.72 12.17
CA LEU A 134 -15.66 3.76 13.20
C LEU A 134 -16.24 5.09 12.68
N LEU A 135 -16.42 5.25 11.37
CA LEU A 135 -17.08 6.43 10.81
C LEU A 135 -18.57 6.46 11.22
N PRO A 136 -19.06 7.50 11.92
CA PRO A 136 -20.44 7.56 12.43
C PRO A 136 -21.50 7.57 11.33
N ASP A 137 -21.23 8.32 10.26
CA ASP A 137 -21.95 8.26 8.99
C ASP A 137 -20.99 7.72 7.95
N PRO A 138 -20.91 6.38 7.78
CA PRO A 138 -20.24 5.84 6.63
C PRO A 138 -21.02 6.37 5.43
N VAL A 139 -20.38 7.22 4.65
CA VAL A 139 -20.89 7.70 3.37
C VAL A 139 -21.06 6.43 2.50
N ARG A 140 -22.24 5.80 2.62
CA ARG A 140 -22.67 4.52 2.02
C ARG A 140 -23.02 4.77 0.56
N ASP A 141 -22.10 5.40 -0.13
CA ASP A 141 -22.18 5.62 -1.55
C ASP A 141 -21.95 4.28 -2.24
N ALA A 142 -22.28 4.22 -3.53
CA ALA A 142 -21.99 3.06 -4.37
C ALA A 142 -20.56 2.53 -4.16
N HIS A 143 -19.57 3.39 -3.85
CA HIS A 143 -18.16 3.03 -3.66
C HIS A 143 -17.79 2.47 -2.26
N TRP A 144 -18.71 2.38 -1.31
CA TRP A 144 -18.42 1.78 0.00
C TRP A 144 -18.12 0.28 -0.10
N LEU A 145 -18.90 -0.46 -0.88
CA LEU A 145 -18.68 -1.90 -1.08
C LEU A 145 -17.32 -2.16 -1.75
N ASP A 146 -16.98 -1.39 -2.78
CA ASP A 146 -15.69 -1.50 -3.49
C ASP A 146 -14.50 -1.38 -2.56
N ARG A 147 -14.53 -0.37 -1.67
CA ARG A 147 -13.45 -0.13 -0.71
C ARG A 147 -13.30 -1.32 0.23
N ARG A 148 -14.43 -1.83 0.74
CA ARG A 148 -14.45 -2.97 1.65
C ARG A 148 -13.93 -4.24 1.00
N VAL A 149 -14.38 -4.55 -0.22
CA VAL A 149 -13.91 -5.70 -1.00
C VAL A 149 -12.41 -5.54 -1.30
N SER A 150 -11.96 -4.37 -1.73
CA SER A 150 -10.54 -4.13 -2.04
C SER A 150 -9.64 -4.34 -0.83
N LEU A 151 -10.06 -3.88 0.36
CA LEU A 151 -9.32 -4.11 1.61
C LEU A 151 -9.28 -5.59 2.01
N LEU A 152 -10.39 -6.32 1.85
CA LEU A 152 -10.44 -7.76 2.13
C LEU A 152 -9.58 -8.56 1.16
N VAL A 153 -9.59 -8.22 -0.12
CA VAL A 153 -8.71 -8.82 -1.13
C VAL A 153 -7.25 -8.52 -0.78
N LEU A 154 -6.92 -7.29 -0.39
CA LEU A 154 -5.56 -6.93 0.03
C LEU A 154 -5.10 -7.74 1.25
N LEU A 155 -5.95 -7.87 2.28
CA LEU A 155 -5.68 -8.71 3.45
C LEU A 155 -5.47 -10.18 3.07
N ALA A 156 -6.35 -10.74 2.25
CA ALA A 156 -6.24 -12.12 1.78
C ALA A 156 -4.95 -12.33 0.97
N SER A 157 -4.59 -11.39 0.11
CA SER A 157 -3.32 -11.42 -0.64
C SER A 157 -2.11 -11.30 0.28
N CYS A 158 -2.16 -10.51 1.36
CA CYS A 158 -1.06 -10.46 2.33
C CYS A 158 -0.86 -11.80 3.03
N LEU A 159 -1.94 -12.44 3.49
CA LEU A 159 -1.90 -13.77 4.09
C LEU A 159 -1.40 -14.82 3.10
N LEU A 160 -1.85 -14.74 1.85
CA LEU A 160 -1.38 -15.62 0.78
C LEU A 160 0.12 -15.42 0.49
N THR A 161 0.58 -14.17 0.41
CA THR A 161 2.01 -13.85 0.24
C THR A 161 2.84 -14.39 1.42
N MET A 162 2.35 -14.25 2.65
CA MET A 162 3.02 -14.83 3.82
C MET A 162 3.10 -16.35 3.73
N ALA A 163 2.01 -17.04 3.37
CA ALA A 163 2.00 -18.48 3.22
C ALA A 163 2.93 -18.96 2.10
N LEU A 164 2.89 -18.32 0.93
CA LEU A 164 3.75 -18.64 -0.21
C LEU A 164 5.23 -18.34 0.05
N SER A 165 5.53 -17.41 0.97
CA SER A 165 6.90 -17.02 1.26
C SER A 165 7.77 -18.16 1.81
N PHE A 166 7.16 -19.15 2.46
CA PHE A 166 7.86 -20.34 2.97
C PHE A 166 8.36 -21.27 1.86
N VAL A 167 7.77 -21.19 0.66
CA VAL A 167 8.15 -22.01 -0.48
C VAL A 167 8.96 -21.18 -1.48
N ILE A 168 8.52 -19.95 -1.78
CA ILE A 168 9.11 -19.10 -2.83
C ILE A 168 9.10 -17.61 -2.41
N PRO A 169 10.02 -17.17 -1.53
CA PRO A 169 9.95 -15.85 -0.87
C PRO A 169 9.96 -14.65 -1.83
N GLY A 170 10.80 -14.67 -2.86
CA GLY A 170 10.90 -13.57 -3.82
C GLY A 170 9.72 -13.52 -4.79
N GLN A 171 9.17 -14.68 -5.16
CA GLN A 171 8.04 -14.75 -6.11
C GLN A 171 6.69 -14.56 -5.42
N ALA A 172 6.59 -14.74 -4.10
CA ALA A 172 5.36 -14.56 -3.34
C ALA A 172 4.76 -13.15 -3.44
N LEU A 173 5.57 -12.14 -3.81
CA LEU A 173 5.12 -10.78 -4.10
C LEU A 173 4.15 -10.70 -5.28
N TRP A 174 4.22 -11.62 -6.24
CA TRP A 174 3.29 -11.64 -7.37
C TRP A 174 1.84 -11.86 -6.93
N ALA A 175 1.61 -12.49 -5.78
CA ALA A 175 0.27 -12.60 -5.21
C ALA A 175 -0.31 -11.22 -4.83
N LEU A 176 0.52 -10.25 -4.46
CA LEU A 176 0.08 -8.87 -4.24
C LEU A 176 -0.20 -8.14 -5.56
N ALA A 177 0.47 -8.49 -6.66
CA ALA A 177 0.21 -7.91 -7.98
C ALA A 177 -1.22 -8.19 -8.49
N LEU A 178 -1.89 -9.25 -7.99
CA LEU A 178 -3.32 -9.49 -8.24
C LEU A 178 -4.20 -8.31 -7.81
N ASN A 179 -3.79 -7.55 -6.80
CA ASN A 179 -4.52 -6.36 -6.33
C ASN A 179 -4.49 -5.20 -7.33
N LEU A 180 -3.46 -5.12 -8.19
CA LEU A 180 -3.41 -4.10 -9.26
C LEU A 180 -4.60 -4.27 -10.22
N GLY A 181 -5.02 -5.52 -10.45
CA GLY A 181 -6.17 -5.87 -11.27
C GLY A 181 -7.51 -5.81 -10.53
N ALA A 182 -7.54 -5.78 -9.19
CA ALA A 182 -8.78 -5.79 -8.42
C ALA A 182 -9.69 -4.59 -8.77
N GLY A 183 -9.12 -3.42 -9.04
CA GLY A 183 -9.87 -2.25 -9.49
C GLY A 183 -10.49 -2.39 -10.90
N LEU A 184 -9.97 -3.27 -11.76
CA LEU A 184 -10.58 -3.64 -13.03
C LEU A 184 -11.68 -4.68 -12.84
N VAL A 185 -11.43 -5.70 -11.99
CA VAL A 185 -12.41 -6.74 -11.64
C VAL A 185 -13.68 -6.12 -11.05
N VAL A 186 -13.54 -5.14 -10.15
CA VAL A 186 -14.68 -4.41 -9.56
C VAL A 186 -15.43 -3.57 -10.60
N ARG A 187 -14.71 -2.93 -11.54
CA ARG A 187 -15.33 -2.18 -12.65
C ARG A 187 -16.10 -3.10 -13.59
N VAL A 188 -15.57 -4.28 -13.89
CA VAL A 188 -16.22 -5.31 -14.70
C VAL A 188 -17.44 -5.88 -13.97
N TYR A 189 -17.30 -6.21 -12.68
CA TYR A 189 -18.41 -6.72 -11.86
C TYR A 189 -19.58 -5.74 -11.80
N ARG A 190 -19.33 -4.44 -11.62
CA ARG A 190 -20.37 -3.39 -11.68
C ARG A 190 -21.05 -3.28 -13.04
N ARG A 191 -20.36 -3.60 -14.13
CA ARG A 191 -20.95 -3.60 -15.48
C ARG A 191 -21.94 -4.75 -15.68
N PHE A 192 -21.81 -5.82 -14.90
CA PHE A 192 -22.66 -7.01 -14.94
C PHE A 192 -23.61 -7.13 -13.74
N ALA A 193 -23.44 -6.30 -12.70
CA ALA A 193 -24.36 -6.26 -11.57
C ALA A 193 -25.69 -5.64 -12.02
N PRO A 194 -26.83 -6.34 -11.85
CA PRO A 194 -28.14 -5.79 -12.19
C PRO A 194 -28.39 -4.53 -11.35
N ALA A 195 -28.90 -3.47 -12.00
CA ALA A 195 -29.35 -2.27 -11.31
C ALA A 195 -30.52 -2.67 -10.40
N GLY A 196 -30.23 -2.79 -9.10
CA GLY A 196 -31.21 -2.97 -8.04
C GLY A 196 -31.67 -1.63 -7.49
#